data_AF-A0A1Y3C3Y4-F1
#
_entry.id   AF-A0A1Y3C3Y4-F1
#
_cell.length_a   1.000
_cell.length_b   1.000
_cell.length_c   1.000
_cell.angle_alpha   90.00
_cell.angle_beta   90.00
_cell.angle_gamma   90.00
#
_symmetry.space_group_name_H-M   'P 1'
#
loop_
_entity.id
_entity.type
_entity.pdbx_description
1 polymer ?
#
loop_
_entity_poly.entity_id
_entity_poly.type
_entity_poly.pdbx_seq_one_letter_code
_entity_poly.pdbx_strand_id
1 'polypeptide(L)' 'MKPRRTFTPEFKLEAASLVLDQGYSILHACRALDVGQTAMRRWVDQLQSERTGQT' A
#
# COMPACT_ATOMS: atom_id res chain seq x y z
N MET A 1 7.18 22.29 -10.70
CA MET A 1 7.40 21.19 -9.73
C MET A 1 6.07 20.47 -9.51
N LYS A 2 5.98 19.16 -9.75
CA LYS A 2 4.74 18.40 -9.50
C LYS A 2 4.58 18.26 -7.97
N PRO A 3 3.44 18.64 -7.38
CA PRO A 3 3.22 18.44 -5.95
C PRO A 3 3.32 16.94 -5.66
N ARG A 4 4.14 16.56 -4.68
CA ARG A 4 4.19 15.18 -4.20
C ARG A 4 2.83 14.91 -3.56
N ARG A 5 2.05 13.99 -4.13
CA ARG A 5 0.83 13.48 -3.49
C ARG A 5 1.27 12.85 -2.17
N THR A 6 0.97 13.52 -1.06
CA THR A 6 1.26 13.02 0.28
C THR A 6 0.08 12.16 0.70
N PHE A 7 0.31 10.87 0.84
CA PHE A 7 -0.68 9.95 1.38
C PHE A 7 -0.54 9.88 2.90
N THR A 8 -1.67 9.92 3.61
CA THR A 8 -1.70 9.74 5.06
C THR A 8 -1.22 8.33 5.41
N PRO A 9 -0.62 8.12 6.60
CA PRO A 9 -0.20 6.80 7.04
C PRO A 9 -1.38 5.81 7.08
N GLU A 10 -2.57 6.26 7.50
CA GLU A 10 -3.80 5.47 7.50
C GLU A 10 -4.16 4.96 6.10
N PHE A 11 -4.10 5.83 5.10
CA PHE A 11 -4.38 5.46 3.71
C PHE A 11 -3.41 4.39 3.19
N LYS A 12 -2.12 4.48 3.53
CA LYS A 12 -1.12 3.49 3.13
C LYS A 12 -1.42 2.12 3.73
N LEU A 13 -1.84 2.12 4.99
CA LEU A 13 -2.15 0.91 5.74
C LEU A 13 -3.44 0.26 5.23
N GLU A 14 -4.50 1.04 4.98
CA GLU A 14 -5.73 0.54 4.33
C GLU A 14 -5.43 -0.03 2.95
N ALA A 15 -4.64 0.67 2.14
CA ALA A 15 -4.28 0.25 0.80
C ALA A 15 -3.47 -1.07 0.81
N ALA A 16 -2.53 -1.22 1.75
CA ALA A 16 -1.76 -2.46 1.93
C ALA A 16 -2.60 -3.60 2.51
N SER A 17 -3.50 -3.30 3.46
CA SER A 17 -4.45 -4.25 4.05
C SER A 17 -5.42 -4.77 2.98
N LEU A 18 -5.86 -3.92 2.05
CA LEU A 18 -6.71 -4.36 0.94
C LEU A 18 -6.03 -5.43 0.06
N VAL A 19 -4.72 -5.34 -0.15
CA VAL A 19 -3.95 -6.36 -0.88
C VAL A 19 -3.74 -7.63 -0.04
N LEU A 20 -3.36 -7.49 1.23
CA LEU A 20 -3.01 -8.63 2.09
C LEU A 20 -4.24 -9.36 2.66
N ASP A 21 -5.25 -8.63 3.13
CA ASP A 21 -6.44 -9.18 3.79
C ASP A 21 -7.55 -9.50 2.79
N GLN A 22 -7.80 -8.62 1.81
CA GLN A 22 -8.84 -8.88 0.80
C GLN A 22 -8.32 -9.65 -0.42
N GLY A 23 -7.02 -10.01 -0.46
CA GLY A 23 -6.42 -10.77 -1.55
C GLY A 23 -6.43 -10.04 -2.90
N TYR A 24 -6.57 -8.71 -2.89
CA TYR A 24 -6.50 -7.92 -4.12
C TYR A 24 -5.12 -8.00 -4.74
N SER A 25 -5.05 -8.15 -6.06
CA SER A 25 -3.79 -7.98 -6.78
C SER A 25 -3.30 -6.53 -6.66
N ILE A 26 -2.00 -6.32 -6.50
CA ILE A 26 -1.35 -4.99 -6.46
C ILE A 26 -1.82 -4.11 -7.63
N LEU A 27 -1.93 -4.67 -8.84
CA LEU A 27 -2.43 -3.96 -10.02
C LEU A 27 -3.89 -3.48 -9.87
N HIS A 28 -4.75 -4.30 -9.28
CA HIS A 28 -6.15 -3.93 -9.03
C HIS A 28 -6.25 -2.85 -7.95
N ALA A 29 -5.52 -3.00 -6.84
CA ALA A 29 -5.48 -2.01 -5.77
C ALA A 29 -4.91 -0.67 -6.26
N CYS A 30 -3.84 -0.68 -7.07
CA CYS A 30 -3.28 0.51 -7.72
C CYS A 30 -4.30 1.23 -8.60
N ARG A 31 -5.08 0.50 -9.40
CA ARG A 31 -6.12 1.08 -10.26
C ARG A 31 -7.29 1.63 -9.46
N ALA A 32 -7.72 0.93 -8.42
CA ALA A 32 -8.84 1.35 -7.59
C ALA A 32 -8.52 2.63 -6.78
N LEU A 33 -7.29 2.75 -6.29
CA LEU A 33 -6.85 3.82 -5.40
C LEU A 33 -6.03 4.92 -6.13
N ASP A 34 -5.84 4.81 -7.44
CA ASP A 34 -5.00 5.68 -8.27
C ASP A 34 -3.57 5.87 -7.69
N VAL A 35 -2.94 4.75 -7.32
CA VAL A 35 -1.61 4.71 -6.69
C VAL A 35 -0.61 3.99 -7.60
N GLY A 36 0.64 4.46 -7.63
CA GLY A 36 1.71 3.78 -8.34
C GLY A 36 2.08 2.43 -7.73
N GLN A 37 2.34 1.42 -8.58
CA GLN A 37 2.75 0.06 -8.16
C GLN A 37 3.93 0.04 -7.20
N THR A 38 4.93 0.90 -7.42
CA THR A 38 6.12 0.97 -6.55
C THR A 38 5.76 1.39 -5.13
N ALA A 39 4.85 2.37 -4.98
CA ALA A 39 4.41 2.82 -3.66
C ALA A 39 3.59 1.74 -2.95
N MET A 40 2.66 1.12 -3.68
CA MET A 40 1.83 0.02 -3.18
C MET A 40 2.68 -1.16 -2.69
N ARG A 41 3.66 -1.60 -3.48
CA ARG A 41 4.55 -2.70 -3.08
C ARG A 41 5.30 -2.38 -1.79
N ARG A 42 5.85 -1.16 -1.66
CA ARG A 42 6.55 -0.75 -0.43
C ARG A 42 5.63 -0.75 0.80
N TRP A 43 4.37 -0.33 0.65
CA TRP A 43 3.42 -0.35 1.77
C TRP A 43 3.00 -1.76 2.15
N VAL A 44 2.82 -2.65 1.17
CA VAL A 44 2.53 -4.07 1.40
C VAL A 44 3.69 -4.76 2.11
N ASP A 45 4.93 -4.59 1.62
CA ASP A 45 6.13 -5.11 2.27
C ASP A 45 6.25 -4.59 3.70
N GLN A 46 6.02 -3.29 3.92
CA GLN A 46 6.09 -2.70 5.26
C GLN A 46 5.03 -3.28 6.20
N LEU A 47 3.77 -3.38 5.77
CA LEU A 47 2.70 -3.97 6.55
C LEU A 47 2.95 -5.47 6.82
N GLN A 48 3.51 -6.18 5.85
CA GLN A 48 3.89 -7.58 6.01
C GLN A 48 5.02 -7.75 7.02
N SER A 49 6.06 -6.92 6.98
CA SER A 49 7.15 -6.94 7.98
C SER A 49 6.64 -6.65 9.39
N GLU A 50 5.74 -5.67 9.55
CA GLU A 50 5.11 -5.37 10.84
C GLU A 50 4.28 -6.56 11.35
N ARG A 51 3.53 -7.23 10.48
CA ARG A 51 2.74 -8.44 10.84
C ARG A 51 3.59 -9.67 11.14
N THR A 52 4.71 -9.81 10.45
CA THR A 52 5.62 -10.95 10.62
C THR A 52 6.55 -10.74 11.83
N GLY A 53 6.40 -9.63 12.56
CA GLY A 53 7.13 -9.36 13.81
C GLY A 53 8.60 -9.01 13.60
N GLN A 54 8.96 -8.51 12.43
CA GLN A 54 10.30 -7.99 12.18
C GLN A 54 10.38 -6.54 12.67
N THR A 55 10.34 -6.40 14.01
CA THR A 55 10.66 -5.15 14.72
C THR A 55 12.17 -5.00 14.88
#